data_AF-A0A4Q3X529-F1
#
_entry.id   AF-A0A4Q3X529-F1
#
_cell.length_a   1.000
_cell.length_b   1.000
_cell.length_c   1.000
_cell.angle_alpha   90.00
_cell.angle_beta   90.00
_cell.angle_gamma   90.00
#
_symmetry.space_group_name_H-M   'P 1'
#
loop_
_entity.id
_entity.type
_entity.pdbx_description
1 polymer ?
#
loop_
_entity_poly.entity_id
_entity_poly.type
_entity_poly.pdbx_seq_one_letter_code
_entity_poly.pdbx_strand_id
1 'polypeptide(L)'
;MWLDRRFGSRRAVIQEKSVRRGAQFHFTFQQKFQVRTELISVGIFLVFRETLKRSPPWDFRRRQPVFDRLIGSFQGNSRTYEAGDALTENCSFEIPDRAMGVRNPFNKHGIKDLGWVLKIRLDLASENTVWREYRLELDGGHVNNEADHPPYQRFDVYLVGEGSVDYWGLNQVVNKALSHHVMPGGFLVFKSQEILLLERRTLVEAELLKDQLTALGAVVDIRPAV
;
A
#
# COMPACT_ATOMS: atom_id res chain seq x y z
N MET A 1 -6.71 -13.66 -19.05
CA MET A 1 -7.07 -15.09 -19.14
C MET A 1 -5.87 -16.03 -19.02
N TRP A 2 -4.66 -15.67 -19.49
CA TRP A 2 -3.46 -16.51 -19.38
C TRP A 2 -2.77 -16.52 -18.00
N LEU A 3 -2.87 -15.44 -17.22
CA LEU A 3 -2.25 -15.36 -15.89
C LEU A 3 -2.87 -16.33 -14.88
N ASP A 4 -4.20 -16.54 -14.93
CA ASP A 4 -4.89 -17.42 -13.98
C ASP A 4 -4.53 -18.91 -14.14
N ARG A 5 -4.01 -19.33 -15.30
CA ARG A 5 -3.57 -20.73 -15.52
C ARG A 5 -2.22 -21.06 -14.90
N ARG A 6 -1.45 -20.05 -14.45
CA ARG A 6 -0.16 -20.29 -13.80
C ARG A 6 -0.30 -20.56 -12.31
N PHE A 7 -1.38 -20.07 -11.71
CA PHE A 7 -1.61 -20.09 -10.28
C PHE A 7 -2.59 -21.19 -9.91
N GLY A 8 -2.19 -22.04 -8.98
CA GLY A 8 -3.06 -23.02 -8.34
C GLY A 8 -3.83 -22.41 -7.16
N SER A 9 -4.21 -23.29 -6.23
CA SER A 9 -4.88 -22.89 -4.99
C SER A 9 -4.07 -21.85 -4.22
N ARG A 10 -4.77 -20.86 -3.68
CA ARG A 10 -4.23 -19.84 -2.78
C ARG A 10 -4.84 -19.98 -1.40
N ARG A 11 -4.08 -19.62 -0.38
CA ARG A 11 -4.54 -19.58 1.00
C ARG A 11 -3.91 -18.38 1.70
N ALA A 12 -4.72 -17.66 2.46
CA ALA A 12 -4.29 -16.56 3.31
C ALA A 12 -4.90 -16.79 4.69
N VAL A 13 -4.08 -16.78 5.73
CA VAL A 13 -4.49 -17.10 7.09
C VAL A 13 -3.94 -16.05 8.02
N ILE A 14 -4.81 -15.54 8.88
CA ILE A 14 -4.42 -14.83 10.09
C ILE A 14 -4.42 -15.88 11.20
N GLN A 15 -3.33 -15.97 11.96
CA GLN A 15 -3.18 -17.02 12.97
C GLN A 15 -4.06 -16.74 14.20
N GLU A 16 -4.24 -15.46 14.51
CA GLU A 16 -5.08 -14.99 15.59
C GLU A 16 -6.56 -15.21 15.26
N LYS A 17 -7.34 -15.55 16.29
CA LYS A 17 -8.80 -15.63 16.19
C LYS A 17 -9.45 -14.28 15.87
N SER A 18 -8.79 -13.20 16.27
CA SER A 18 -9.25 -11.82 16.16
C SER A 18 -8.07 -10.89 16.02
N VAL A 19 -8.14 -9.91 15.13
CA VAL A 19 -7.14 -8.85 15.06
C VAL A 19 -7.62 -7.62 15.83
N ARG A 20 -6.74 -7.09 16.69
CA ARG A 20 -7.03 -5.96 17.56
C ARG A 20 -6.08 -4.81 17.26
N ARG A 21 -6.54 -3.61 17.58
CA ARG A 21 -5.72 -2.39 17.59
C ARG A 21 -4.64 -2.47 18.67
N GLY A 22 -3.49 -1.87 18.41
CA GLY A 22 -2.28 -1.91 19.25
C GLY A 22 -1.62 -3.28 19.38
N ALA A 23 -2.18 -4.31 18.72
CA ALA A 23 -1.68 -5.68 18.82
C ALA A 23 -0.99 -6.10 17.52
N GLN A 24 0.10 -6.84 17.68
CA GLN A 24 0.72 -7.56 16.59
C GLN A 24 -0.16 -8.76 16.21
N PHE A 25 -0.25 -9.04 14.91
CA PHE A 25 -0.90 -10.23 14.38
C PHE A 25 -0.01 -10.89 13.31
N HIS A 26 -0.20 -12.19 13.10
CA HIS A 26 0.61 -13.00 12.19
C HIS A 26 -0.21 -13.39 10.97
N PHE A 27 0.37 -13.13 9.81
CA PHE A 27 -0.22 -13.41 8.51
C PHE A 27 0.64 -14.40 7.73
N THR A 28 0.00 -15.47 7.27
CA THR A 28 0.59 -16.46 6.38
C THR A 28 -0.09 -16.40 5.02
N PHE A 29 0.70 -16.18 3.97
CA PHE A 29 0.25 -16.26 2.58
C PHE A 29 0.85 -17.48 1.89
N GLN A 30 0.01 -18.23 1.17
CA GLN A 30 0.42 -19.38 0.37
C GLN A 30 -0.18 -19.31 -1.03
N GLN A 31 0.65 -19.57 -2.04
CA GLN A 31 0.24 -19.64 -3.44
C GLN A 31 0.92 -20.82 -4.11
N LYS A 32 0.13 -21.80 -4.58
CA LYS A 32 0.65 -22.88 -5.42
C LYS A 32 0.88 -22.41 -6.85
N PHE A 33 1.89 -22.94 -7.52
CA PHE A 33 2.14 -22.72 -8.94
C PHE A 33 1.79 -23.98 -9.73
N GLN A 34 1.06 -23.82 -10.83
CA GLN A 34 0.68 -24.92 -11.73
C GLN A 34 1.72 -25.16 -12.83
N VAL A 35 2.58 -24.17 -13.07
CA VAL A 35 3.66 -24.23 -14.06
C VAL A 35 4.91 -23.58 -13.47
N ARG A 36 6.07 -23.93 -14.02
CA ARG A 36 7.34 -23.29 -13.65
C ARG A 36 7.21 -21.76 -13.76
N THR A 37 7.50 -21.08 -12.66
CA THR A 37 7.29 -19.64 -12.52
C THR A 37 8.48 -19.00 -11.83
N GLU A 38 9.09 -18.02 -12.48
CA GLU A 38 10.13 -17.18 -11.90
C GLU A 38 9.49 -15.97 -11.23
N LEU A 39 9.59 -15.93 -9.90
CA LEU A 39 9.13 -14.83 -9.05
C LEU A 39 10.33 -13.93 -8.74
N ILE A 40 10.24 -12.66 -9.13
CA ILE A 40 11.27 -11.65 -8.86
C ILE A 40 11.13 -11.12 -7.44
N SER A 41 9.91 -10.90 -6.98
CA SER A 41 9.65 -10.46 -5.60
C SER A 41 8.22 -10.78 -5.17
N VAL A 42 8.05 -10.86 -3.85
CA VAL A 42 6.75 -10.84 -3.19
C VAL A 42 6.71 -9.69 -2.20
N GLY A 43 5.73 -8.81 -2.36
CA GLY A 43 5.44 -7.76 -1.39
C GLY A 43 4.12 -8.04 -0.67
N ILE A 44 4.12 -7.99 0.65
CA ILE A 44 2.90 -8.06 1.48
C ILE A 44 2.79 -6.75 2.24
N PHE A 45 1.67 -6.06 2.07
CA PHE A 45 1.47 -4.71 2.59
C PHE A 45 0.21 -4.65 3.43
N LEU A 46 0.35 -4.19 4.67
CA LEU A 46 -0.77 -3.75 5.48
C LEU A 46 -1.07 -2.29 5.13
N VAL A 47 -2.27 -2.03 4.62
CA VAL A 47 -2.71 -0.69 4.26
C VAL A 47 -4.00 -0.32 4.97
N PHE A 48 -4.14 0.97 5.28
CA PHE A 48 -5.42 1.58 5.63
C PHE A 48 -6.02 2.21 4.38
N ARG A 49 -7.16 1.69 3.94
CA ARG A 49 -7.82 2.08 2.69
C ARG A 49 -8.93 3.09 2.96
N GLU A 50 -8.88 4.19 2.22
CA GLU A 50 -9.92 5.22 2.18
C GLU A 50 -10.58 5.20 0.80
N THR A 51 -11.84 4.74 0.73
CA THR A 51 -12.63 4.70 -0.51
C THR A 51 -13.73 5.74 -0.47
N LEU A 52 -13.84 6.54 -1.52
CA LEU A 52 -14.93 7.52 -1.67
C LEU A 52 -16.14 6.86 -2.35
N LYS A 53 -17.22 6.69 -1.59
CA LYS A 53 -18.55 6.42 -2.13
C LYS A 53 -19.11 7.74 -2.67
N ARG A 54 -19.08 7.92 -3.99
CA ARG A 54 -19.83 9.00 -4.66
C ARG A 54 -21.27 8.55 -4.87
N SER A 55 -22.23 9.42 -4.53
CA SER A 55 -23.64 9.20 -4.85
C SER A 55 -23.84 9.13 -6.37
N PRO A 56 -24.69 8.22 -6.89
CA PRO A 56 -25.14 8.26 -8.30
C PRO A 56 -25.70 9.65 -8.67
N PRO A 57 -25.68 10.08 -9.96
CA PRO A 57 -25.60 9.28 -11.19
C PRO A 57 -24.36 9.65 -12.02
N TRP A 58 -23.28 8.88 -11.91
CA TRP A 58 -22.04 9.19 -12.63
C TRP A 58 -21.42 7.92 -13.20
N ASP A 59 -20.87 8.07 -14.40
CA ASP A 59 -20.31 7.06 -15.29
C ASP A 59 -19.48 5.97 -14.57
N PHE A 60 -19.99 4.73 -14.59
CA PHE A 60 -19.35 3.52 -14.06
C PHE A 60 -17.95 3.23 -14.62
N ARG A 61 -17.53 3.96 -15.67
CA ARG A 61 -16.22 3.79 -16.32
C ARG A 61 -15.05 4.40 -15.56
N ARG A 62 -15.28 5.38 -14.65
CA ARG A 62 -14.21 5.94 -13.81
C ARG A 62 -14.17 5.21 -12.47
N ARG A 63 -13.20 4.29 -12.32
CA ARG A 63 -12.93 3.57 -11.06
C ARG A 63 -12.89 4.57 -9.90
N GLN A 64 -13.57 4.26 -8.80
CA GLN A 64 -13.57 5.09 -7.60
C GLN A 64 -12.11 5.29 -7.12
N PRO A 65 -11.70 6.52 -6.77
CA PRO A 65 -10.34 6.74 -6.29
C PRO A 65 -10.17 6.06 -4.94
N VAL A 66 -9.41 4.95 -4.94
CA VAL A 66 -8.94 4.25 -3.75
C VAL A 66 -7.65 4.93 -3.30
N PHE A 67 -7.58 5.30 -2.03
CA PHE A 67 -6.37 5.84 -1.42
C PHE A 67 -5.89 4.89 -0.32
N ASP A 68 -4.73 4.26 -0.54
CA ASP A 68 -4.15 3.29 0.38
C ASP A 68 -2.98 3.92 1.15
N ARG A 69 -3.05 3.97 2.47
CA ARG A 69 -1.95 4.42 3.33
C ARG A 69 -1.16 3.21 3.81
N LEU A 70 0.14 3.17 3.51
CA LEU A 70 1.01 2.06 3.92
C LEU A 70 1.36 2.14 5.40
N ILE A 71 0.99 1.09 6.12
CA ILE A 71 1.21 0.98 7.57
C ILE A 71 2.38 0.03 7.86
N GLY A 72 2.41 -1.11 7.19
CA GLY A 72 3.50 -2.08 7.31
C GLY A 72 3.76 -2.79 6.00
N SER A 73 4.99 -3.23 5.80
CA SER A 73 5.40 -3.96 4.60
C SER A 73 6.33 -5.11 4.94
N PHE A 74 6.19 -6.19 4.20
CA PHE A 74 7.11 -7.31 4.16
C PHE A 74 7.54 -7.52 2.69
N GLN A 75 8.81 -7.83 2.49
CA GLN A 75 9.37 -8.16 1.18
C GLN A 75 10.05 -9.53 1.28
N GLY A 76 9.60 -10.47 0.46
CA GLY A 76 10.23 -11.78 0.31
C GLY A 76 11.18 -11.81 -0.88
N ASN A 77 11.97 -12.88 -0.93
CA ASN A 77 13.07 -13.01 -1.89
C ASN A 77 12.60 -13.52 -3.26
N SER A 78 13.40 -13.20 -4.28
CA SER A 78 13.27 -13.79 -5.62
C SER A 78 13.48 -15.30 -5.57
N ARG A 79 12.66 -16.06 -6.28
CA ARG A 79 12.84 -17.51 -6.42
C ARG A 79 12.14 -18.05 -7.67
N THR A 80 12.74 -19.07 -8.27
CA THR A 80 12.06 -19.90 -9.27
C THR A 80 11.32 -21.04 -8.58
N TYR A 81 10.05 -21.18 -8.91
CA TYR A 81 9.15 -22.22 -8.44
C TYR A 81 8.90 -23.20 -9.59
N GLU A 82 9.05 -24.50 -9.32
CA GLU A 82 8.66 -25.54 -10.27
C GLU A 82 7.15 -25.80 -10.21
N ALA A 83 6.62 -26.52 -11.21
CA ALA A 83 5.21 -26.88 -11.21
C ALA A 83 4.87 -27.75 -9.99
N GLY A 84 3.85 -27.34 -9.22
CA GLY A 84 3.43 -27.99 -7.98
C GLY A 84 4.02 -27.35 -6.71
N ASP A 85 5.07 -26.54 -6.82
CA ASP A 85 5.64 -25.83 -5.68
C ASP A 85 4.67 -24.80 -5.11
N ALA A 86 4.90 -24.43 -3.85
CA ALA A 86 4.15 -23.40 -3.16
C ALA A 86 5.07 -22.30 -2.63
N LEU A 87 4.75 -21.05 -2.96
CA LEU A 87 5.20 -19.89 -2.20
C LEU A 87 4.52 -19.95 -0.82
N THR A 88 5.29 -19.76 0.24
CA THR A 88 4.79 -19.57 1.60
C THR A 88 5.54 -18.42 2.24
N GLU A 89 4.82 -17.36 2.60
CA GLU A 89 5.36 -16.21 3.30
C GLU A 89 4.69 -16.08 4.66
N ASN A 90 5.49 -15.83 5.69
CA ASN A 90 5.04 -15.59 7.05
C ASN A 90 5.56 -14.23 7.48
N CYS A 91 4.65 -13.36 7.88
CA CYS A 91 4.99 -12.02 8.31
C CYS A 91 4.07 -11.60 9.46
N SER A 92 4.51 -10.59 10.20
CA SER A 92 3.74 -10.04 11.29
C SER A 92 3.61 -8.53 11.12
N PHE A 93 2.44 -8.02 11.46
CA PHE A 93 2.11 -6.61 11.36
C PHE A 93 1.45 -6.16 12.65
N GLU A 94 1.48 -4.86 12.89
CA GLU A 94 0.79 -4.23 14.02
C GLU A 94 -0.27 -3.28 13.46
N ILE A 95 -1.48 -3.35 14.01
CA ILE A 95 -2.51 -2.35 13.75
C ILE A 95 -2.29 -1.19 14.74
N PRO A 96 -2.04 0.04 14.28
CA PRO A 96 -1.94 1.20 15.15
C PRO A 96 -3.14 1.33 16.08
N ASP A 97 -2.89 1.66 17.35
CA ASP A 97 -3.96 1.79 18.35
C ASP A 97 -4.79 3.07 18.17
N ARG A 98 -4.19 4.07 17.51
CA ARG A 98 -4.80 5.37 17.25
C ARG A 98 -5.88 5.36 16.16
N ALA A 99 -6.69 6.43 16.17
CA ALA A 99 -7.51 6.80 15.03
C ALA A 99 -6.63 7.18 13.82
N MET A 100 -6.89 6.59 12.66
CA MET A 100 -6.13 6.91 11.45
C MET A 100 -6.52 8.25 10.82
N GLY A 101 -7.73 8.75 11.11
CA GLY A 101 -8.29 9.94 10.45
C GLY A 101 -8.47 9.75 8.92
N VAL A 102 -8.86 10.82 8.23
CA VAL A 102 -8.99 10.84 6.77
C VAL A 102 -7.86 11.67 6.19
N ARG A 103 -7.09 11.10 5.26
CA ARG A 103 -6.00 11.78 4.54
C ARG A 103 -6.17 11.76 3.02
N ASN A 104 -7.23 11.16 2.49
CA ASN A 104 -7.50 11.12 1.05
C ASN A 104 -7.59 12.54 0.47
N PRO A 105 -6.77 12.91 -0.54
CA PRO A 105 -6.75 14.26 -1.11
C PRO A 105 -8.05 14.63 -1.84
N PHE A 106 -8.89 13.65 -2.17
CA PHE A 106 -10.18 13.83 -2.83
C PHE A 106 -11.38 13.92 -1.86
N ASN A 107 -11.12 14.12 -0.56
CA ASN A 107 -12.12 14.03 0.52
C ASN A 107 -13.33 14.98 0.43
N LYS A 108 -13.31 15.96 -0.48
CA LYS A 108 -14.35 16.99 -0.66
C LYS A 108 -15.69 16.44 -1.21
N HIS A 109 -15.77 15.17 -1.61
CA HIS A 109 -16.85 14.69 -2.50
C HIS A 109 -17.61 13.41 -2.10
N GLY A 110 -17.73 13.03 -0.81
CA GLY A 110 -18.72 12.00 -0.47
C GLY A 110 -18.51 11.20 0.81
N ILE A 111 -19.34 10.16 0.93
CA ILE A 111 -19.36 9.17 2.01
C ILE A 111 -18.11 8.30 1.89
N LYS A 112 -17.50 7.93 3.01
CA LYS A 112 -16.22 7.22 3.04
C LYS A 112 -16.43 5.80 3.55
N ASP A 113 -15.87 4.83 2.85
CA ASP A 113 -15.61 3.50 3.40
C ASP A 113 -14.15 3.46 3.83
N LEU A 114 -13.93 3.08 5.08
CA LEU A 114 -12.61 3.00 5.69
C LEU A 114 -12.38 1.55 6.11
N GLY A 115 -11.22 0.99 5.77
CA GLY A 115 -10.97 -0.40 6.10
C GLY A 115 -9.51 -0.80 6.02
N TRP A 116 -9.17 -1.83 6.77
CA TRP A 116 -7.86 -2.46 6.74
C TRP A 116 -7.80 -3.48 5.62
N VAL A 117 -6.72 -3.47 4.86
CA VAL A 117 -6.51 -4.39 3.75
C VAL A 117 -5.08 -4.91 3.78
N LEU A 118 -4.92 -6.22 3.63
CA LEU A 118 -3.64 -6.83 3.28
C LEU A 118 -3.56 -6.96 1.77
N LYS A 119 -2.56 -6.33 1.16
CA LYS A 119 -2.29 -6.41 -0.27
C LYS A 119 -1.07 -7.29 -0.50
N ILE A 120 -1.18 -8.22 -1.45
CA ILE A 120 -0.06 -9.05 -1.89
C ILE A 120 0.22 -8.75 -3.35
N ARG A 121 1.47 -8.43 -3.61
CA ARG A 121 2.04 -8.19 -4.93
C ARG A 121 3.02 -9.31 -5.25
N LEU A 122 2.85 -9.94 -6.39
CA LEU A 122 3.79 -10.92 -6.94
C LEU A 122 4.33 -10.35 -8.25
N ASP A 123 5.62 -10.02 -8.29
CA ASP A 123 6.28 -9.58 -9.52
C ASP A 123 6.94 -10.77 -10.20
N LEU A 124 6.51 -11.09 -11.42
CA LEU A 124 7.04 -12.21 -12.19
C LEU A 124 8.06 -11.72 -13.21
N ALA A 125 9.03 -12.57 -13.58
CA ALA A 125 10.05 -12.22 -14.57
C ALA A 125 9.47 -11.83 -15.95
N SER A 126 8.29 -12.34 -16.29
CA SER A 126 7.57 -12.03 -17.55
C SER A 126 6.91 -10.64 -17.60
N GLU A 127 7.41 -9.66 -16.82
CA GLU A 127 6.83 -8.31 -16.67
C GLU A 127 5.37 -8.27 -16.19
N ASN A 128 4.89 -9.38 -15.63
CA ASN A 128 3.53 -9.48 -15.12
C ASN A 128 3.53 -9.30 -13.60
N THR A 129 2.80 -8.30 -13.13
CA THR A 129 2.51 -8.14 -11.70
C THR A 129 1.13 -8.68 -11.37
N VAL A 130 1.04 -9.50 -10.33
CA VAL A 130 -0.22 -10.05 -9.84
C VAL A 130 -0.54 -9.46 -8.49
N TRP A 131 -1.75 -8.92 -8.39
CA TRP A 131 -2.27 -8.34 -7.16
C TRP A 131 -3.35 -9.21 -6.54
N ARG A 132 -3.31 -9.30 -5.21
CA ARG A 132 -4.30 -9.94 -4.35
C ARG A 132 -4.59 -9.02 -3.17
N GLU A 133 -5.84 -9.01 -2.72
CA GLU A 133 -6.27 -8.17 -1.60
C GLU A 133 -7.14 -8.98 -0.66
N TYR A 134 -6.97 -8.76 0.64
CA TYR A 134 -7.71 -9.40 1.71
C TYR A 134 -8.18 -8.32 2.68
N ARG A 135 -9.50 -8.14 2.80
CA ARG A 135 -10.07 -7.23 3.79
C ARG A 135 -9.84 -7.83 5.18
N LEU A 136 -9.36 -7.00 6.08
CA LEU A 136 -9.15 -7.35 7.47
C LEU A 136 -10.30 -6.78 8.30
N GLU A 137 -10.94 -7.64 9.07
CA GLU A 137 -11.94 -7.26 10.07
C GLU A 137 -11.25 -7.17 11.43
N LEU A 138 -11.50 -6.07 12.14
CA LEU A 138 -11.01 -5.88 13.50
C LEU A 138 -12.14 -6.17 14.48
N ASP A 139 -11.81 -6.85 15.57
CA ASP A 139 -12.72 -6.93 16.71
C ASP A 139 -12.84 -5.52 17.29
N GLY A 140 -14.08 -5.00 17.37
CA GLY A 140 -14.42 -3.59 17.62
C GLY A 140 -14.00 -3.01 18.97
N GLY A 141 -12.69 -2.94 19.22
CA GLY A 141 -12.09 -2.30 20.39
C GLY A 141 -12.20 -0.77 20.36
N HIS A 142 -12.04 -0.16 21.53
CA HIS A 142 -11.97 1.29 21.66
C HIS A 142 -10.82 1.84 20.83
N VAL A 143 -11.09 2.92 20.10
CA VAL A 143 -10.06 3.69 19.38
C VAL A 143 -9.48 4.68 20.37
N ASN A 144 -8.19 4.61 20.61
CA ASN A 144 -7.51 5.66 21.36
C ASN A 144 -7.43 6.92 20.48
N ASN A 145 -8.06 8.00 20.95
CA ASN A 145 -8.07 9.29 20.26
C ASN A 145 -6.81 10.12 20.55
N GLU A 146 -5.99 9.67 21.49
CA GLU A 146 -4.68 10.26 21.74
C GLU A 146 -3.72 9.85 20.62
N ALA A 147 -2.93 10.80 20.14
CA ALA A 147 -1.88 10.50 19.18
C ALA A 147 -0.90 9.54 19.86
N ASP A 148 -0.65 8.38 19.25
CA ASP A 148 0.55 7.61 19.60
C ASP A 148 1.73 8.57 19.50
N HIS A 149 2.36 8.85 20.64
CA HIS A 149 3.68 9.43 20.73
C HIS A 149 4.67 8.27 20.64
N PRO A 150 5.10 7.86 19.43
CA PRO A 150 6.19 6.92 19.34
C PRO A 150 7.39 7.56 20.05
N PRO A 151 8.26 6.76 20.69
CA PRO A 151 9.44 7.27 21.39
C PRO A 151 10.43 8.02 20.46
N TYR A 152 10.20 7.99 19.14
CA TYR A 152 11.00 8.64 18.10
C TYR A 152 10.13 9.51 17.21
N GLN A 153 10.62 10.70 16.87
CA GLN A 153 9.97 11.62 15.92
C GLN A 153 9.79 10.92 14.56
N ARG A 154 8.54 10.80 14.12
CA ARG A 154 8.16 10.24 12.82
C ARG A 154 7.75 11.36 11.88
N PHE A 155 7.88 11.13 10.58
CA PHE A 155 7.65 12.16 9.56
C PHE A 155 6.71 11.68 8.45
N ASP A 156 5.90 12.60 7.97
CA ASP A 156 5.04 12.43 6.82
C ASP A 156 5.67 13.13 5.61
N VAL A 157 5.63 12.47 4.46
CA VAL A 157 6.20 12.96 3.19
C VAL A 157 5.07 13.36 2.26
N TYR A 158 5.05 14.63 1.86
CA TYR A 158 4.05 15.20 0.98
C TYR A 158 4.68 15.63 -0.35
N LEU A 159 4.02 15.28 -1.45
CA LEU A 159 4.24 15.94 -2.73
C LEU A 159 3.41 17.23 -2.74
N VAL A 160 4.07 18.38 -2.85
CA VAL A 160 3.43 19.71 -2.80
C VAL A 160 3.39 20.42 -4.15
N GLY A 161 4.21 19.99 -5.12
CA GLY A 161 4.21 20.60 -6.45
C GLY A 161 5.19 19.98 -7.43
N GLU A 162 5.22 20.57 -8.62
CA GLU A 162 6.01 20.14 -9.78
C GLU A 162 6.75 21.34 -10.37
N GLY A 163 8.07 21.24 -10.52
CA GLY A 163 8.88 22.14 -11.33
C GLY A 163 8.87 21.73 -12.81
N SER A 164 10.03 21.76 -13.47
CA SER A 164 10.23 21.11 -14.79
C SER A 164 10.40 19.60 -14.60
N VAL A 165 9.30 18.85 -14.59
CA VAL A 165 9.27 17.46 -14.11
C VAL A 165 9.47 16.43 -15.22
N ASP A 166 10.37 15.49 -14.98
CA ASP A 166 10.37 14.18 -15.66
C ASP A 166 9.25 13.31 -15.08
N TYR A 167 8.07 13.37 -15.70
CA TYR A 167 6.89 12.63 -15.27
C TYR A 167 7.09 11.12 -15.27
N TRP A 168 7.91 10.61 -16.18
CA TRP A 168 8.14 9.17 -16.28
C TRP A 168 9.04 8.69 -15.14
N GLY A 169 10.15 9.39 -14.91
CA GLY A 169 11.02 9.16 -13.75
C GLY A 169 10.27 9.30 -12.42
N LEU A 170 9.42 10.33 -12.29
CA LEU A 170 8.63 10.56 -11.08
C LEU A 170 7.69 9.38 -10.80
N ASN A 171 6.97 8.92 -11.83
CA ASN A 171 6.07 7.78 -11.71
C ASN A 171 6.83 6.50 -11.29
N GLN A 172 8.06 6.30 -11.75
CA GLN A 172 8.87 5.16 -11.31
C GLN A 172 9.28 5.24 -9.84
N VAL A 173 9.82 6.39 -9.41
CA VAL A 173 10.22 6.59 -8.01
C VAL A 173 9.02 6.47 -7.08
N VAL A 174 7.89 7.09 -7.47
CA VAL A 174 6.65 6.99 -6.69
C VAL A 174 6.13 5.56 -6.65
N ASN A 175 6.06 4.83 -7.76
CA ASN A 175 5.61 3.42 -7.74
C ASN A 175 6.56 2.50 -6.95
N LYS A 176 7.85 2.86 -6.84
CA LYS A 176 8.81 2.15 -5.99
C LYS A 176 8.57 2.47 -4.51
N ALA A 177 8.43 3.74 -4.17
CA ALA A 177 8.16 4.19 -2.80
C ALA A 177 6.79 3.76 -2.29
N LEU A 178 5.81 3.76 -3.19
CA LEU A 178 4.41 3.39 -2.99
C LEU A 178 4.13 2.03 -3.60
N SER A 179 5.02 1.08 -3.35
CA SER A 179 4.96 -0.27 -3.92
C SER A 179 3.67 -1.02 -3.61
N HIS A 180 2.88 -0.54 -2.63
CA HIS A 180 1.55 -1.02 -2.24
C HIS A 180 0.40 -0.44 -3.07
N HIS A 181 0.60 0.64 -3.84
CA HIS A 181 -0.45 1.22 -4.67
C HIS A 181 -0.65 0.44 -5.96
N VAL A 182 -1.92 0.33 -6.37
CA VAL A 182 -2.30 -0.04 -7.73
C VAL A 182 -2.87 1.22 -8.35
N MET A 183 -2.06 1.97 -9.11
CA MET A 183 -2.61 2.96 -10.04
C MET A 183 -2.54 2.36 -11.45
N PRO A 184 -3.62 1.71 -11.92
CA PRO A 184 -3.71 1.38 -13.34
C PRO A 184 -3.86 2.70 -14.09
N GLY A 185 -2.79 3.17 -14.72
CA GLY A 185 -2.80 4.41 -15.52
C GLY A 185 -1.78 5.49 -15.14
N GLY A 186 -0.87 5.21 -14.20
CA GLY A 186 0.19 6.15 -13.81
C GLY A 186 -0.20 7.09 -12.68
N PHE A 187 0.81 7.63 -12.00
CA PHE A 187 0.65 8.59 -10.91
C PHE A 187 0.17 9.93 -11.48
N LEU A 188 -1.11 10.25 -11.28
CA LEU A 188 -1.68 11.55 -11.62
C LEU A 188 -1.29 12.55 -10.53
N VAL A 189 -0.21 13.29 -10.76
CA VAL A 189 0.06 14.49 -9.97
C VAL A 189 -0.94 15.54 -10.40
N PHE A 190 -1.89 15.86 -9.51
CA PHE A 190 -2.79 16.98 -9.76
C PHE A 190 -2.02 18.26 -9.42
N LYS A 191 -1.83 19.13 -10.42
CA LYS A 191 -1.37 20.50 -10.19
C LYS A 191 -2.19 21.10 -9.05
N SER A 192 -1.51 21.70 -8.07
CA SER A 192 -2.07 22.41 -6.91
C SER A 192 -2.74 21.59 -5.79
N GLN A 193 -2.45 20.30 -5.63
CA GLN A 193 -2.89 19.53 -4.44
C GLN A 193 -1.71 18.90 -3.72
N GLU A 194 -1.66 19.05 -2.40
CA GLU A 194 -0.74 18.30 -1.56
C GLU A 194 -1.19 16.84 -1.50
N ILE A 195 -0.28 15.92 -1.81
CA ILE A 195 -0.55 14.48 -1.78
C ILE A 195 0.37 13.85 -0.74
N LEU A 196 -0.22 13.22 0.27
CA LEU A 196 0.53 12.36 1.19
C LEU A 196 1.06 11.15 0.41
N LEU A 197 2.38 11.03 0.34
CA LEU A 197 3.07 9.89 -0.27
C LEU A 197 3.29 8.79 0.78
N LEU A 198 4.04 9.12 1.84
CA LEU A 198 4.33 8.20 2.93
C LEU A 198 4.00 8.85 4.26
N GLU A 199 3.50 8.04 5.18
CA GLU A 199 3.16 8.46 6.53
C GLU A 199 4.10 7.79 7.54
N ARG A 200 4.44 8.52 8.59
CA ARG A 200 5.18 8.03 9.78
C ARG A 200 6.47 7.27 9.48
N ARG A 201 7.28 7.80 8.57
CA ARG A 201 8.62 7.28 8.27
C ARG A 201 9.66 7.80 9.25
N THR A 202 10.79 7.11 9.32
CA THR A 202 11.99 7.68 9.94
C THR A 202 12.45 8.89 9.11
N LEU A 203 13.20 9.82 9.72
CA LEU A 203 13.73 10.98 9.00
C LEU A 203 14.59 10.53 7.80
N VAL A 204 15.43 9.51 8.00
CA VAL A 204 16.31 8.97 6.95
C VAL A 204 15.51 8.45 5.74
N GLU A 205 14.44 7.69 5.98
CA GLU A 205 13.58 7.21 4.89
C GLU A 205 12.86 8.37 4.17
N ALA A 206 12.42 9.38 4.92
CA ALA A 206 11.73 10.54 4.39
C ALA A 206 12.65 11.41 3.52
N GLU A 207 13.88 11.68 4.00
CA GLU A 207 14.91 12.42 3.29
C GLU A 207 15.36 11.69 2.02
N LEU A 208 15.60 10.37 2.11
CA LEU A 208 15.96 9.57 0.94
C LEU A 208 14.91 9.67 -0.17
N LEU A 209 13.62 9.60 0.18
CA LEU A 209 12.54 9.75 -0.81
C LEU A 209 12.47 11.19 -1.35
N LYS A 210 12.60 12.19 -0.48
CA LYS A 210 12.64 13.60 -0.88
C LYS A 210 13.75 13.87 -1.88
N ASP A 211 14.95 13.36 -1.66
CA ASP A 211 16.09 13.54 -2.54
C ASP A 211 15.84 12.91 -3.92
N GLN A 212 15.32 11.68 -3.96
CA GLN A 212 14.99 10.99 -5.21
C GLN A 212 13.93 11.72 -6.04
N LEU A 213 12.89 12.27 -5.39
CA LEU A 213 11.83 12.99 -6.06
C LEU A 213 12.26 14.41 -6.47
N THR A 214 13.04 15.10 -5.63
CA THR A 214 13.55 16.45 -5.93
C THR A 214 14.53 16.44 -7.11
N ALA A 215 15.35 15.38 -7.23
CA ALA A 215 16.21 15.18 -8.38
C ALA A 215 15.45 15.08 -9.72
N LEU A 216 14.15 14.76 -9.68
CA LEU A 216 13.26 14.67 -10.83
C LEU A 216 12.39 15.93 -11.02
N GLY A 217 12.68 16.99 -10.26
CA GLY A 217 11.97 18.27 -10.33
C GLY A 217 10.72 18.36 -9.47
N ALA A 218 10.44 17.39 -8.59
CA ALA A 218 9.32 17.46 -7.66
C ALA A 218 9.61 18.42 -6.50
N VAL A 219 8.57 19.04 -5.97
CA VAL A 219 8.64 19.77 -4.69
C VAL A 219 8.06 18.86 -3.61
N VAL A 220 8.89 18.49 -2.63
CA VAL A 220 8.53 17.55 -1.56
C VAL A 220 8.75 18.18 -0.20
N ASP A 221 7.75 18.03 0.65
CA ASP A 221 7.74 18.53 2.02
C ASP A 221 7.75 17.38 3.02
N ILE A 222 8.48 17.56 4.13
CA ILE A 222 8.59 16.58 5.21
C ILE A 222 8.08 17.26 6.47
N ARG A 223 7.01 16.72 7.05
CA ARG A 223 6.36 17.29 8.24
C ARG A 223 6.43 16.31 9.40
N PRO A 224 6.54 16.77 10.66
CA PRO A 224 6.32 15.90 11.81
C PRO A 224 4.95 15.22 11.69
N ALA A 225 4.91 13.90 11.89
CA ALA A 225 3.67 13.15 11.83
C ALA A 225 2.78 13.52 13.03
N VAL A 226 1.50 13.79 12.74
CA VAL A 226 0.46 14.11 13.74
C VAL A 226 -0.49 12.91 13.90
#